data_AF-A0A662BJB8-F1
#
_entry.id   AF-A0A662BJB8-F1
#
_cell.length_a   1.000
_cell.length_b   1.000
_cell.length_c   1.000
_cell.angle_alpha   90.00
_cell.angle_beta   90.00
_cell.angle_gamma   90.00
#
_symmetry.space_group_name_H-M   'P 1'
#
loop_
_entity.id
_entity.type
_entity.pdbx_description
1 polymer ?
#
loop_
_entity_poly.entity_id
_entity_poly.type
_entity_poly.pdbx_seq_one_letter_code
_entity_poly.pdbx_strand_id
1 'polypeptide(L)'
;MLIKYSFMSTEKMQEGIVAIAKLIIPDLENNVTKETAFWNSFVLFFESLDAESKGKIKLLLKVINLICIFSFLKPLGNLKLVQMEKLIFKIENFPVKLIVGGFTGIRSLVMISYYSMPQTWPLINYSGPLLKS
;
A
#
# COMPACT_ATOMS: atom_id res chain seq x y z
N MET A 1 29.43 -5.47 -12.97
CA MET A 1 28.22 -5.54 -13.82
C MET A 1 27.02 -5.14 -12.97
N LEU A 2 26.71 -3.85 -12.91
CA LEU A 2 25.58 -3.32 -12.12
C LEU A 2 24.29 -3.67 -12.86
N ILE A 3 23.52 -4.60 -12.29
CA ILE A 3 22.17 -4.91 -12.75
C ILE A 3 21.38 -3.61 -12.65
N LYS A 4 21.06 -2.99 -13.80
CA LYS A 4 20.09 -1.90 -13.89
C LYS A 4 18.76 -2.46 -13.39
N TYR A 5 18.46 -2.25 -12.11
CA TYR A 5 17.16 -2.55 -11.53
C TYR A 5 16.12 -1.71 -12.29
N SER A 6 15.42 -2.36 -13.22
CA SER A 6 14.24 -1.80 -13.89
C SER A 6 13.31 -1.24 -12.82
N PHE A 7 13.16 0.09 -12.75
CA PHE A 7 12.30 0.76 -11.78
C PHE A 7 10.85 0.33 -12.02
N MET A 8 10.12 -0.01 -10.95
CA MET A 8 8.66 -0.16 -11.06
C MET A 8 8.12 1.22 -11.46
N SER A 9 7.29 1.28 -12.51
CA SER A 9 6.65 2.53 -12.90
C SER A 9 5.74 3.03 -11.78
N THR A 10 5.59 4.35 -11.67
CA THR A 10 4.73 4.98 -10.68
C THR A 10 3.30 4.43 -10.74
N GLU A 11 2.79 4.19 -11.94
CA GLU A 11 1.48 3.58 -12.20
C GLU A 11 1.34 2.18 -11.56
N LYS A 12 2.31 1.27 -11.78
CA LYS A 12 2.27 -0.07 -11.17
C LYS A 12 2.42 -0.05 -9.66
N MET A 13 3.16 0.93 -9.13
CA MET A 13 3.26 1.15 -7.70
C MET A 13 1.92 1.62 -7.13
N GLN A 14 1.27 2.57 -7.78
CA GLN A 14 -0.05 3.07 -7.42
C GLN A 14 -1.08 1.95 -7.41
N GLU A 15 -1.19 1.18 -8.50
CA GLU A 15 -2.09 0.03 -8.59
C GLU A 15 -1.89 -0.95 -7.43
N GLY A 16 -0.63 -1.27 -7.11
CA GLY A 16 -0.31 -2.20 -6.04
C GLY A 16 -0.68 -1.66 -4.65
N ILE A 17 -0.37 -0.40 -4.37
CA ILE A 17 -0.70 0.25 -3.10
C ILE A 17 -2.20 0.40 -2.94
N VAL A 18 -2.91 0.86 -3.97
CA VAL A 18 -4.37 1.00 -3.96
C VAL A 18 -5.03 -0.37 -3.77
N ALA A 19 -4.54 -1.43 -4.42
CA ALA A 19 -5.09 -2.77 -4.25
C ALA A 19 -4.91 -3.29 -2.81
N ILE A 20 -3.76 -3.04 -2.19
CA ILE A 20 -3.53 -3.33 -0.76
C ILE A 20 -4.45 -2.46 0.12
N ALA A 21 -4.63 -1.18 -0.22
CA ALA A 21 -5.45 -0.26 0.56
C ALA A 21 -6.93 -0.64 0.56
N LYS A 22 -7.51 -0.99 -0.59
CA LYS A 22 -8.93 -1.42 -0.72
C LYS A 22 -9.25 -2.66 0.12
N LEU A 23 -8.27 -3.53 0.30
CA LEU A 23 -8.41 -4.72 1.13
C LEU A 23 -8.37 -4.42 2.63
N ILE A 24 -7.49 -3.49 3.05
CA ILE A 24 -7.38 -3.10 4.46
C ILE A 24 -8.53 -2.16 4.84
N ILE A 25 -8.99 -1.35 3.88
CA ILE A 25 -9.92 -0.24 4.07
C ILE A 25 -11.05 -0.37 3.04
N PRO A 26 -12.10 -1.13 3.37
CA PRO A 26 -13.23 -1.37 2.45
C PRO A 26 -13.92 -0.09 1.98
N ASP A 27 -13.82 0.99 2.77
CA ASP A 27 -14.37 2.31 2.43
C ASP A 27 -13.72 2.97 1.19
N LEU A 28 -12.55 2.47 0.76
CA LEU A 28 -11.91 2.88 -0.50
C LEU A 28 -12.45 2.13 -1.71
N GLU A 29 -13.17 1.02 -1.52
CA GLU A 29 -13.73 0.23 -2.61
C GLU A 29 -14.86 1.01 -3.30
N ASN A 30 -14.83 1.08 -4.64
CA ASN A 30 -15.82 1.76 -5.49
C ASN A 30 -16.00 3.28 -5.22
N ASN A 31 -15.10 3.93 -4.49
CA ASN A 31 -15.14 5.38 -4.26
C ASN A 31 -13.90 6.08 -4.84
N VAL A 32 -13.99 6.50 -6.11
CA VAL A 32 -12.89 7.14 -6.85
C VAL A 32 -12.38 8.41 -6.15
N THR A 33 -13.27 9.20 -5.55
CA THR A 33 -12.90 10.42 -4.84
C THR A 33 -12.05 10.12 -3.61
N LYS A 34 -12.47 9.13 -2.79
CA LYS A 34 -11.71 8.70 -1.62
C LYS A 34 -10.40 8.03 -2.00
N GLU A 35 -10.38 7.23 -3.07
CA GLU A 35 -9.17 6.60 -3.60
C GLU A 35 -8.15 7.65 -4.06
N THR A 36 -8.60 8.68 -4.78
CA THR A 36 -7.74 9.78 -5.23
C THR A 36 -7.17 10.57 -4.03
N ALA A 37 -8.01 10.89 -3.05
CA ALA A 37 -7.56 11.59 -1.84
C ALA A 37 -6.58 10.74 -1.01
N PHE A 38 -6.82 9.43 -0.95
CA PHE A 38 -5.93 8.47 -0.30
C PHE A 38 -4.58 8.43 -1.01
N TRP A 39 -4.58 8.33 -2.33
CA TRP A 39 -3.34 8.29 -3.11
C TRP A 39 -2.53 9.58 -2.93
N ASN A 40 -3.17 10.74 -2.97
CA ASN A 40 -2.49 12.01 -2.70
C ASN A 40 -1.86 12.04 -1.31
N SER A 41 -2.59 11.57 -0.28
CA SER A 41 -2.07 11.48 1.08
C SER A 41 -0.91 10.49 1.18
N PHE A 42 -1.03 9.34 0.53
CA PHE A 42 0.02 8.32 0.48
C PHE A 42 1.29 8.85 -0.19
N VAL A 43 1.16 9.55 -1.32
CA VAL A 43 2.31 10.16 -2.01
C VAL A 43 3.00 11.16 -1.11
N LEU A 44 2.28 11.98 -0.34
CA LEU A 44 2.90 12.92 0.60
C LEU A 44 3.74 12.21 1.67
N PHE A 45 3.23 11.14 2.28
CA PHE A 45 4.02 10.36 3.25
C PHE A 45 5.13 9.54 2.60
N PHE A 46 4.90 9.02 1.40
CA PHE A 46 5.93 8.27 0.68
C PHE A 46 7.09 9.19 0.27
N GLU A 47 6.79 10.41 -0.19
CA GLU A 47 7.79 11.38 -0.60
C GLU A 47 8.61 11.95 0.56
N SER A 48 8.07 11.95 1.79
CA SER A 48 8.84 12.35 2.98
C SER A 48 9.84 11.30 3.47
N LEU A 49 9.77 10.07 2.95
CA LEU A 49 10.76 9.02 3.26
C LEU A 49 12.10 9.30 2.61
N ASP A 50 13.18 8.82 3.24
CA ASP A 50 14.51 8.82 2.65
C ASP A 50 14.58 7.89 1.41
N ALA A 51 15.57 8.13 0.56
CA ALA A 51 15.72 7.41 -0.70
C ALA A 51 15.91 5.88 -0.51
N GLU A 52 16.56 5.46 0.58
CA GLU A 52 16.78 4.06 0.88
C GLU A 52 15.45 3.37 1.24
N SER A 53 14.65 3.99 2.11
CA SER A 53 13.32 3.52 2.47
C SER A 53 12.38 3.44 1.26
N LYS A 54 12.36 4.47 0.40
CA LYS A 54 11.61 4.46 -0.87
C LYS A 54 12.04 3.27 -1.74
N GLY A 55 13.34 3.02 -1.84
CA GLY A 55 13.90 1.89 -2.58
C GLY A 55 13.44 0.55 -2.03
N LYS A 56 13.48 0.37 -0.70
CA LYS A 56 13.03 -0.86 -0.01
C LYS A 56 11.54 -1.13 -0.22
N ILE A 57 10.68 -0.12 -0.14
CA ILE A 57 9.24 -0.26 -0.39
C ILE A 57 8.98 -0.67 -1.85
N LYS A 58 9.62 0.01 -2.82
CA LYS A 58 9.50 -0.34 -4.24
C LYS A 58 9.97 -1.78 -4.51
N LEU A 59 11.07 -2.20 -3.87
CA LEU A 59 11.57 -3.57 -3.99
C LEU A 59 10.58 -4.58 -3.39
N LEU A 60 10.04 -4.29 -2.22
CA LEU A 60 9.06 -5.16 -1.56
C LEU A 60 7.79 -5.32 -2.41
N LEU A 61 7.26 -4.23 -2.96
CA LEU A 61 6.11 -4.29 -3.87
C LEU A 61 6.39 -5.15 -5.11
N LYS A 62 7.61 -5.09 -5.66
CA LYS A 62 8.01 -5.99 -6.75
C LYS A 62 8.01 -7.46 -6.29
N VAL A 63 8.56 -7.75 -5.11
CA VAL A 63 8.58 -9.11 -4.55
C VAL A 63 7.16 -9.62 -4.34
N ILE A 64 6.27 -8.82 -3.75
CA ILE A 64 4.86 -9.16 -3.58
C ILE A 64 4.20 -9.41 -4.93
N ASN A 65 4.44 -8.53 -5.92
CA ASN A 65 3.89 -8.71 -7.26
C ASN A 65 4.41 -9.98 -7.95
N LEU A 66 5.67 -10.36 -7.73
CA LEU A 66 6.21 -11.64 -8.20
C LEU A 66 5.51 -12.82 -7.52
N ILE A 67 5.32 -12.77 -6.20
CA ILE A 67 4.56 -13.79 -5.45
C ILE A 67 3.14 -13.93 -6.02
N CYS A 68 2.50 -12.81 -6.39
CA CYS A 68 1.18 -12.81 -7.03
C CYS A 68 1.21 -13.53 -8.37
N ILE A 69 2.18 -13.21 -9.23
CA ILE A 69 2.33 -13.82 -10.55
C ILE A 69 2.58 -15.33 -10.42
N PHE A 70 3.46 -15.75 -9.52
CA PHE A 70 3.73 -17.18 -9.31
C PHE A 70 2.56 -17.93 -8.66
N SER A 71 1.78 -17.28 -7.79
CA SER A 71 0.66 -17.91 -7.08
C SER A 71 -0.66 -17.92 -7.86
N PHE A 72 -0.90 -16.92 -8.70
CA PHE A 72 -2.21 -16.64 -9.30
C PHE A 72 -2.14 -16.32 -10.80
N LEU A 73 -0.94 -16.30 -11.40
CA LEU A 73 -0.69 -15.91 -12.79
C LEU A 73 -1.20 -14.50 -13.13
N LYS A 74 -1.33 -13.64 -12.11
CA LYS A 74 -1.85 -12.28 -12.22
C LYS A 74 -1.02 -11.31 -11.38
N PRO A 75 -0.85 -10.05 -11.83
CA PRO A 75 -0.24 -9.01 -11.02
C PRO A 75 -1.16 -8.60 -9.86
N LEU A 76 -0.56 -7.98 -8.85
CA LEU A 76 -1.23 -7.54 -7.61
C LEU A 76 -2.50 -6.71 -7.89
N GLY A 77 -2.41 -5.72 -8.77
CA GLY A 77 -3.54 -4.82 -9.10
C GLY A 77 -4.74 -5.53 -9.76
N ASN A 78 -4.57 -6.76 -10.26
CA ASN A 78 -5.61 -7.51 -10.98
C ASN A 78 -6.14 -8.71 -10.19
N LEU A 79 -5.78 -8.83 -8.90
CA LEU A 79 -6.30 -9.89 -8.04
C LEU A 79 -7.73 -9.57 -7.61
N LYS A 80 -8.59 -10.59 -7.62
CA LYS A 80 -9.91 -10.51 -6.98
C LYS A 80 -9.76 -10.48 -5.46
N LEU A 81 -10.74 -9.95 -4.74
CA LEU A 81 -10.74 -9.87 -3.27
C LEU A 81 -10.34 -11.20 -2.59
N VAL A 82 -10.98 -12.32 -2.97
CA VAL A 82 -10.67 -13.66 -2.45
C VAL A 82 -9.21 -14.10 -2.70
N GLN A 83 -8.62 -13.70 -3.82
CA GLN A 83 -7.20 -14.00 -4.12
C GLN A 83 -6.28 -13.11 -3.29
N MET A 84 -6.71 -11.88 -3.03
CA MET A 84 -5.98 -10.92 -2.22
C MET A 84 -5.93 -11.32 -0.74
N GLU A 85 -7.02 -11.84 -0.18
CA GLU A 85 -7.05 -12.43 1.17
C GLU A 85 -6.07 -13.60 1.28
N LYS A 86 -6.06 -14.50 0.28
CA LYS A 86 -5.09 -15.61 0.21
C LYS A 86 -3.64 -15.11 0.09
N LEU A 87 -3.42 -14.01 -0.61
CA LEU A 87 -2.10 -13.38 -0.70
C LEU A 87 -1.65 -12.86 0.65
N ILE A 88 -2.50 -12.11 1.38
CA ILE A 88 -2.20 -11.65 2.74
C ILE A 88 -1.81 -12.82 3.61
N PHE A 89 -2.64 -13.86 3.64
CA PHE A 89 -2.38 -15.03 4.48
C PHE A 89 -1.02 -15.66 4.16
N LYS A 90 -0.65 -15.74 2.87
CA LYS A 90 0.67 -16.21 2.44
C LYS A 90 1.81 -15.28 2.87
N ILE A 91 1.62 -13.97 2.80
CA ILE A 91 2.64 -12.99 3.17
C ILE A 91 2.84 -12.99 4.70
N GLU A 92 1.77 -13.03 5.49
CA GLU A 92 1.83 -13.05 6.96
C GLU A 92 2.51 -14.31 7.49
N ASN A 93 2.36 -15.43 6.77
CA ASN A 93 3.01 -16.71 7.10
C ASN A 93 4.30 -16.96 6.29
N PHE A 94 4.85 -15.93 5.63
CA PHE A 94 6.02 -16.10 4.78
C PHE A 94 7.27 -16.44 5.63
N PRO A 95 8.12 -17.40 5.20
CA PRO A 95 9.27 -17.84 6.00
C PRO A 95 10.30 -16.72 6.23
N VAL A 96 10.41 -15.77 5.29
CA VAL A 96 11.31 -14.63 5.39
C VAL A 96 10.65 -13.51 6.19
N LYS A 97 11.02 -13.37 7.47
CA LYS A 97 10.45 -12.36 8.40
C LYS A 97 10.62 -10.91 7.94
N LEU A 98 11.64 -10.62 7.13
CA LEU A 98 11.81 -9.30 6.52
C LEU A 98 10.66 -8.93 5.56
N ILE A 99 10.10 -9.92 4.85
CA ILE A 99 8.95 -9.69 3.96
C ILE A 99 7.69 -9.43 4.79
N VAL A 100 7.50 -10.20 5.87
CA VAL A 100 6.40 -9.99 6.82
C VAL A 100 6.48 -8.59 7.42
N GLY A 101 7.62 -8.22 8.00
CA GLY A 101 7.80 -6.91 8.63
C GLY A 101 7.71 -5.74 7.64
N GLY A 102 8.24 -5.91 6.44
CA GLY A 102 8.08 -4.94 5.37
C GLY A 102 6.61 -4.76 4.95
N PHE A 103 5.85 -5.86 4.85
CA PHE A 103 4.42 -5.79 4.55
C PHE A 103 3.63 -5.12 5.67
N THR A 104 3.97 -5.40 6.93
CA THR A 104 3.44 -4.66 8.09
C THR A 104 3.72 -3.16 7.96
N GLY A 105 4.93 -2.77 7.54
CA GLY A 105 5.27 -1.36 7.28
C GLY A 105 4.42 -0.73 6.18
N ILE A 106 4.18 -1.44 5.06
CA ILE A 106 3.25 -0.98 4.01
C ILE A 106 1.84 -0.80 4.57
N ARG A 107 1.34 -1.76 5.36
CA ARG A 107 0.01 -1.69 5.99
C ARG A 107 -0.11 -0.48 6.92
N SER A 108 0.92 -0.21 7.73
CA SER A 108 0.97 0.99 8.57
C SER A 108 0.94 2.27 7.73
N LEU A 109 1.74 2.34 6.65
CA LEU A 109 1.78 3.51 5.78
C LEU A 109 0.42 3.76 5.10
N VAL A 110 -0.24 2.70 4.62
CA VAL A 110 -1.61 2.75 4.08
C VAL A 110 -2.59 3.31 5.11
N MET A 111 -2.56 2.80 6.34
CA MET A 111 -3.47 3.26 7.41
C MET A 111 -3.22 4.73 7.78
N ILE A 112 -1.96 5.15 7.94
CA ILE A 112 -1.59 6.54 8.22
C ILE A 112 -2.09 7.46 7.10
N SER A 113 -1.88 7.05 5.85
CA SER A 113 -2.32 7.80 4.67
C SER A 113 -3.84 7.94 4.57
N TYR A 114 -4.58 6.94 5.05
CA TYR A 114 -6.03 7.02 5.07
C TYR A 114 -6.54 7.93 6.19
N TYR A 115 -6.06 7.73 7.43
CA TYR A 115 -6.53 8.52 8.57
C TYR A 115 -6.02 9.96 8.61
N SER A 116 -5.04 10.31 7.77
CA SER A 116 -4.65 11.72 7.56
C SER A 116 -5.69 12.50 6.77
N MET A 117 -6.61 11.85 6.05
CA MET A 117 -7.59 12.53 5.22
C MET A 117 -8.68 13.17 6.09
N PRO A 118 -8.98 14.48 5.94
CA PRO A 118 -9.99 15.15 6.76
C PRO A 118 -11.36 14.47 6.78
N GLN A 119 -11.77 13.92 5.65
CA GLN A 119 -13.02 13.17 5.48
C GLN A 119 -13.11 11.88 6.31
N THR A 120 -12.00 11.36 6.84
CA THR A 120 -11.95 10.14 7.65
C THR A 120 -11.93 10.42 9.15
N TRP A 121 -11.63 11.66 9.57
CA TRP A 121 -11.56 12.01 10.98
C TRP A 121 -12.85 11.75 11.77
N PRO A 122 -14.06 11.96 11.20
CA PRO A 122 -15.29 11.60 11.89
C PRO A 122 -15.39 10.10 12.22
N LEU A 123 -14.77 9.21 11.44
CA LEU A 123 -14.79 7.76 11.68
C LEU A 123 -14.05 7.35 12.95
N ILE A 124 -13.13 8.20 13.43
CA ILE A 124 -12.35 7.98 14.65
C ILE A 124 -12.73 8.98 15.75
N ASN A 125 -13.90 9.64 15.64
CA ASN A 125 -14.36 10.69 16.54
C ASN A 125 -13.34 11.83 16.73
N TYR A 126 -12.56 12.12 15.68
CA TYR A 126 -11.59 13.21 15.68
C TYR A 126 -12.20 14.43 14.98
N SER A 127 -12.22 15.57 15.66
CA SER A 127 -12.77 16.82 15.11
C SER A 127 -11.77 17.59 14.24
N GLY A 128 -10.57 17.02 14.01
CA GLY A 128 -9.47 17.68 13.31
C GLY A 128 -8.42 18.26 14.26
N PRO A 129 -7.32 18.81 13.71
CA PRO A 129 -6.24 19.38 14.50
C PRO A 129 -6.77 20.41 15.48
N LEU A 130 -6.38 20.27 16.75
CA LEU A 130 -6.77 21.16 17.86
C LEU A 130 -6.19 22.58 17.75
N LEU A 131 -5.71 22.98 16.56
CA LEU A 131 -5.28 24.35 16.28
C LEU A 131 -6.51 25.25 16.28
N LYS A 132 -6.93 25.65 17.49
CA LYS A 132 -7.68 26.89 17.69
C LYS A 132 -6.81 28.02 17.16
N SER A 133 -7.39 28.79 16.24
CA SER A 133 -6.99 30.17 15.95
C SER A 133 -6.83 30.98 17.22
#